data_AF-A0A660YLW2-F1
#
_entry.id   AF-A0A660YLW2-F1
#
_cell.length_a   1.000
_cell.length_b   1.000
_cell.length_c   1.000
_cell.angle_alpha   90.00
_cell.angle_beta   90.00
_cell.angle_gamma   90.00
#
_symmetry.space_group_name_H-M   'P 1'
#
loop_
_entity.id
_entity.type
_entity.pdbx_description
1 polymer ?
#
loop_
_entity_poly.entity_id
_entity_poly.type
_entity_poly.pdbx_seq_one_letter_code
_entity_poly.pdbx_strand_id
1 'polypeptide(L)'
;FISVKFLGTSLGLSLSLVEVVALMSILRLVLMVPVSFNGFGLREIGFVALLTKLGYQKAESLSLGLTQSISTLLMSLLGGLILIIELGFIKKKDSEGQQNGIT
;
A
#
# COMPACT_ATOMS: atom_id res chain seq x y z
N PHE A 1 8.52 -6.73 0.98
CA PHE A 1 9.48 -7.49 0.16
C PHE A 1 8.85 -8.77 -0.38
N ILE A 2 8.42 -9.71 0.48
CA ILE A 2 7.85 -11.01 0.07
C ILE A 2 6.61 -10.86 -0.83
N SER A 3 5.67 -9.99 -0.46
CA SER A 3 4.44 -9.78 -1.24
C SER A 3 4.72 -9.37 -2.69
N VAL A 4 5.68 -8.46 -2.92
CA VAL A 4 5.98 -8.00 -4.28
C VAL A 4 6.74 -9.03 -5.11
N LYS A 5 7.58 -9.85 -4.48
CA LYS A 5 8.16 -11.00 -5.18
C LYS A 5 7.04 -11.93 -5.68
N PHE A 6 6.08 -12.25 -4.81
CA PHE A 6 4.97 -13.14 -5.14
C PHE A 6 4.07 -12.56 -6.24
N LEU A 7 3.70 -11.29 -6.14
CA LEU A 7 2.94 -10.59 -7.17
C LEU A 7 3.70 -10.52 -8.50
N GLY A 8 5.00 -10.23 -8.46
CA GLY A 8 5.84 -10.22 -9.67
C GLY A 8 5.84 -11.57 -10.37
N THR A 9 6.06 -12.66 -9.62
CA THR A 9 6.00 -14.03 -10.17
C THR A 9 4.63 -14.37 -10.76
N SER A 10 3.54 -13.94 -10.13
CA SER A 10 2.17 -14.17 -10.67
C SER A 10 1.91 -13.42 -11.98
N LEU A 11 2.65 -12.34 -12.24
CA LEU A 11 2.57 -11.53 -13.45
C LEU A 11 3.59 -11.97 -14.52
N GLY A 12 4.34 -13.04 -14.28
CA GLY A 12 5.38 -13.53 -15.19
C GLY A 12 6.76 -12.88 -15.03
N LEU A 13 6.95 -11.97 -14.06
CA LEU A 13 8.27 -11.39 -13.78
C LEU A 13 9.09 -12.34 -12.89
N SER A 14 10.22 -12.80 -13.43
CA SER A 14 11.24 -13.55 -12.69
C SER A 14 12.17 -12.62 -11.89
N LEU A 15 11.62 -11.96 -10.87
CA LEU A 15 12.41 -11.08 -9.98
C LEU A 15 13.24 -11.89 -8.98
N SER A 16 14.54 -11.64 -8.93
CA SER A 16 15.42 -12.13 -7.87
C SER A 16 15.11 -11.43 -6.53
N LEU A 17 15.46 -12.07 -5.42
CA LEU A 17 15.30 -11.45 -4.10
C LEU A 17 16.11 -10.16 -3.96
N VAL A 18 17.29 -10.09 -4.56
CA VAL A 18 18.17 -8.93 -4.53
C VAL A 18 17.52 -7.75 -5.25
N GLU A 19 16.96 -7.97 -6.44
CA GLU A 19 16.24 -6.94 -7.20
C GLU A 19 15.04 -6.42 -6.43
N VAL A 20 14.24 -7.30 -5.83
CA VAL A 20 13.07 -6.89 -5.03
C VAL A 20 13.51 -6.06 -3.81
N VAL A 21 14.60 -6.44 -3.15
CA VAL A 21 15.12 -5.70 -1.99
C VAL A 21 15.64 -4.33 -2.40
N ALA A 22 16.45 -4.25 -3.45
CA ALA A 22 16.98 -2.98 -3.97
C ALA A 22 15.85 -2.06 -4.43
N LEU A 23 14.94 -2.57 -5.27
CA LEU A 23 13.77 -1.86 -5.77
C LEU A 23 12.93 -1.26 -4.64
N MET A 24 12.59 -2.08 -3.65
CA MET A 24 11.77 -1.66 -2.52
C MET A 24 12.48 -0.66 -1.61
N SER A 25 13.79 -0.81 -1.41
CA SER A 25 14.55 0.12 -0.57
C SER A 25 14.57 1.50 -1.20
N ILE A 26 14.84 1.58 -2.51
CA ILE A 26 14.82 2.83 -3.27
C ILE A 26 13.40 3.43 -3.29
N LEU A 27 12.40 2.62 -3.63
CA LEU A 27 11.00 3.09 -3.67
C LEU A 27 10.55 3.63 -2.32
N ARG A 28 10.88 2.98 -1.19
CA ARG A 28 10.49 3.47 0.13
C ARG A 28 11.11 4.82 0.46
N LEU A 29 12.38 5.02 0.12
CA LEU A 29 13.04 6.33 0.30
C LEU A 29 12.34 7.41 -0.53
N VAL A 30 12.01 7.11 -1.77
CA VAL A 30 11.28 8.04 -2.67
C VAL A 30 9.89 8.35 -2.13
N LEU A 31 9.18 7.34 -1.61
CA LEU A 31 7.83 7.50 -1.06
C LEU A 31 7.78 8.18 0.32
N MET A 32 8.92 8.40 0.99
CA MET A 32 8.96 9.24 2.19
C MET A 32 8.71 10.72 1.88
N VAL A 33 8.91 11.12 0.62
CA VAL A 33 8.59 12.48 0.20
C VAL A 33 7.05 12.58 0.06
N PRO A 34 6.37 13.45 0.83
CA PRO A 34 4.91 13.53 0.84
C PRO A 34 4.36 14.31 -0.37
N VAL A 35 4.84 13.99 -1.57
CA VAL A 35 4.39 14.63 -2.83
C VAL A 35 3.10 14.03 -3.36
N SER A 36 2.69 12.84 -2.90
CA SER A 36 1.47 12.19 -3.38
C SER A 36 0.70 11.45 -2.28
N PHE A 37 -0.61 11.34 -2.48
CA PHE A 37 -1.50 10.60 -1.60
C PHE A 37 -1.14 9.11 -1.61
N ASN A 38 -0.69 8.59 -0.47
CA ASN A 38 -0.28 7.19 -0.29
C ASN A 38 0.82 6.72 -1.28
N GLY A 39 1.58 7.65 -1.86
CA GLY A 39 2.55 7.30 -2.90
C GLY A 39 1.93 6.95 -4.25
N PHE A 40 0.63 7.18 -4.46
CA PHE A 40 -0.04 6.91 -5.73
C PHE A 40 0.53 7.79 -6.85
N GLY A 41 0.69 7.22 -8.05
CA GLY A 41 1.40 7.80 -9.18
C GLY A 41 2.93 7.67 -9.04
N LEU A 42 3.49 8.09 -7.92
CA LEU A 42 4.95 8.06 -7.70
C LEU A 42 5.47 6.61 -7.61
N ARG A 43 4.71 5.74 -6.95
CA ARG A 43 5.04 4.32 -6.80
C ARG A 43 5.05 3.62 -8.15
N GLU A 44 4.00 3.80 -8.95
CA GLU A 44 3.84 3.16 -10.26
C GLU A 44 4.94 3.62 -11.22
N ILE A 45 5.22 4.93 -11.25
CA ILE A 45 6.33 5.49 -12.02
C ILE A 45 7.65 4.93 -11.53
N GLY A 46 7.86 4.82 -10.22
CA GLY A 46 9.08 4.26 -9.65
C GLY A 46 9.29 2.78 -10.01
N PHE A 47 8.23 1.97 -9.96
CA PHE A 47 8.28 0.57 -10.42
C PHE A 47 8.69 0.49 -11.88
N VAL A 48 8.02 1.26 -12.76
CA VAL A 48 8.34 1.30 -14.18
C VAL A 48 9.77 1.78 -14.41
N ALA A 49 10.17 2.90 -13.82
CA ALA A 49 11.47 3.53 -14.04
C ALA A 49 12.64 2.67 -13.56
N LEU A 50 12.47 1.90 -12.48
CA LEU A 50 13.53 1.05 -11.93
C LEU A 50 13.56 -0.32 -12.63
N LEU A 51 12.42 -0.96 -12.86
CA LEU A 51 12.38 -2.28 -13.49
C LEU A 51 12.72 -2.26 -14.97
N THR A 52 12.31 -1.21 -15.70
CA THR A 52 12.71 -1.07 -17.11
C THR A 52 14.22 -0.87 -17.28
N LYS A 53 14.88 -0.22 -16.31
CA LYS A 53 16.36 -0.13 -16.26
C LYS A 53 17.04 -1.46 -16.00
N LEU A 54 16.34 -2.40 -15.37
CA LEU A 54 16.80 -3.78 -15.15
C LEU A 54 16.45 -4.71 -16.33
N GLY A 55 15.85 -4.18 -17.41
CA GLY A 55 15.54 -4.94 -18.62
C GLY A 55 14.13 -5.53 -18.67
N TYR A 56 13.28 -5.29 -17.67
CA TYR A 56 11.89 -5.76 -17.69
C TYR A 56 11.00 -4.89 -18.60
N GLN A 57 9.91 -5.48 -19.10
CA GLN A 57 9.01 -4.76 -19.99
C GLN A 57 8.21 -3.69 -19.22
N LYS A 58 7.97 -2.55 -19.86
CA LYS A 58 7.22 -1.42 -19.28
C LYS A 58 5.82 -1.83 -18.81
N ALA A 59 5.12 -2.64 -19.61
CA ALA A 59 3.77 -3.09 -19.33
C ALA A 59 3.72 -3.95 -18.05
N GLU A 60 4.59 -4.96 -17.95
CA GLU A 60 4.73 -5.83 -16.79
C GLU A 60 5.10 -5.06 -15.52
N SER A 61 6.03 -4.12 -15.65
CA SER A 61 6.47 -3.26 -14.54
C SER A 61 5.35 -2.36 -14.01
N LEU A 62 4.52 -1.82 -14.91
CA LEU A 62 3.36 -1.01 -14.56
C LEU A 62 2.30 -1.87 -13.88
N SER A 63 2.02 -3.06 -14.43
CA SER A 63 1.07 -4.02 -13.84
C SER A 63 1.45 -4.36 -12.40
N LEU A 64 2.73 -4.63 -12.13
CA LEU A 64 3.21 -4.91 -10.77
C LEU A 64 2.96 -3.74 -9.80
N GLY A 65 3.26 -2.51 -10.24
CA GLY A 65 3.00 -1.30 -9.46
C GLY A 65 1.51 -1.15 -9.13
N LEU A 66 0.63 -1.31 -10.14
CA LEU A 66 -0.81 -1.21 -9.98
C LEU A 66 -1.38 -2.29 -9.06
N THR A 67 -0.98 -3.55 -9.24
CA THR A 67 -1.43 -4.66 -8.38
C THR A 67 -1.03 -4.41 -6.94
N GLN A 68 0.21 -3.95 -6.69
CA GLN A 68 0.67 -3.61 -5.35
C GLN A 68 -0.12 -2.45 -4.73
N SER A 69 -0.49 -1.44 -5.52
CA SER A 69 -1.33 -0.33 -5.06
C SER A 69 -2.73 -0.77 -4.72
N ILE A 70 -3.36 -1.61 -5.55
CA ILE A 70 -4.68 -2.20 -5.26
C ILE A 70 -4.61 -3.04 -3.97
N SER A 71 -3.60 -3.89 -3.79
CA SER A 71 -3.44 -4.66 -2.55
C SER A 71 -3.29 -3.75 -1.32
N THR A 72 -2.56 -2.64 -1.47
CA THR A 72 -2.41 -1.65 -0.38
C THR A 72 -3.74 -0.95 -0.07
N LEU A 73 -4.50 -0.58 -1.10
CA LEU A 73 -5.81 0.07 -0.95
C LEU A 73 -6.81 -0.86 -0.25
N LEU A 74 -6.86 -2.14 -0.63
CA LEU A 74 -7.72 -3.12 0.04
C LEU A 74 -7.37 -3.29 1.52
N MET A 75 -6.07 -3.35 1.84
CA MET A 75 -5.62 -3.43 3.23
C MET A 75 -5.97 -2.16 4.03
N SER A 76 -5.84 -0.99 3.39
CA SER A 76 -6.18 0.30 4.00
C SER A 76 -7.68 0.44 4.24
N LEU A 77 -8.49 -0.08 3.31
CA LEU A 77 -9.94 -0.09 3.44
C LEU A 77 -10.39 -0.93 4.64
N LEU A 78 -9.79 -2.11 4.83
CA LEU A 78 -10.05 -2.93 6.02
C LEU A 78 -9.72 -2.19 7.32
N GLY A 79 -8.58 -1.51 7.38
CA GLY A 79 -8.22 -0.67 8.53
C GLY A 79 -9.20 0.47 8.76
N GLY A 80 -9.65 1.15 7.69
CA GLY A 80 -10.66 2.20 7.76
C GLY A 80 -12.02 1.71 8.27
N LEU A 81 -12.45 0.51 7.87
CA LEU A 81 -13.69 -0.10 8.36
C LEU A 81 -13.64 -0.39 9.86
N ILE A 82 -12.52 -0.92 10.36
CA ILE A 82 -12.31 -1.15 11.80
C ILE A 82 -12.40 0.16 12.57
N LEU A 83 -11.76 1.22 12.06
CA LEU A 83 -11.78 2.53 12.70
C LEU A 83 -13.19 3.13 12.78
N ILE A 84 -14.00 3.00 11.72
CA ILE A 84 -15.39 3.48 11.72
C ILE A 84 -16.23 2.75 12.77
N ILE A 85 -16.04 1.44 12.88
CA ILE A 85 -16.74 0.61 13.88
C ILE A 85 -16.35 1.05 15.30
N GLU A 86 -15.05 1.25 15.56
CA GLU A 86 -14.54 1.68 16.87
C GLU A 86 -15.04 3.07 17.26
N LEU A 87 -15.03 4.04 16.34
CA LEU A 87 -15.58 5.38 16.56
C LEU A 87 -17.08 5.35 16.87
N GLY A 88 -17.82 4.42 16.24
CA GLY A 88 -19.23 4.17 16.55
C GLY A 88 -19.44 3.67 17.98
N PHE A 89 -18.58 2.76 18.47
CA PHE A 89 -18.62 2.27 19.85
C PHE A 89 -18.28 3.35 20.88
N ILE A 90 -17.25 4.18 20.61
CA ILE A 90 -16.85 5.28 21.51
C ILE A 90 -18.00 6.27 21.66
N LYS A 91 -18.62 6.70 20.54
CA LYS A 91 -19.75 7.64 20.55
C LYS A 91 -20.96 7.10 21.33
N LYS A 92 -21.21 5.79 21.27
CA LYS A 92 -22.29 5.14 22.04
C LYS A 92 -22.02 5.14 23.54
N LYS A 93 -20.79 4.81 23.96
CA LYS A 93 -20.39 4.78 25.37
C LYS A 93 -20.48 6.15 26.04
N ASP A 94 -20.08 7.22 25.34
CA ASP A 94 -20.19 8.58 25.87
C ASP A 94 -21.65 9.03 26.06
N SER A 95 -22.56 8.56 25.19
CA SER A 95 -23.99 8.86 25.28
C SER A 95 -24.66 8.16 26.47
N GLU A 96 -24.24 6.94 26.81
CA GLU A 96 -24.74 6.18 27.97
C GLU A 96 -24.15 6.71 29.30
N GLY A 97 -22.90 7.17 29.30
CA GLY A 97 -22.26 7.78 30.48
C GLY A 97 -22.87 9.13 30.87
N GLN A 98 -23.35 9.91 29.91
CA GLN A 98 -23.97 11.22 30.16
C GLN A 98 -25.42 11.11 30.67
N GLN A 99 -26.13 10.01 30.37
CA GLN A 99 -27.48 9.75 30.90
C GLN A 99 -27.46 9.26 32.36
N ASN A 100 -26.42 8.53 32.77
CA ASN A 100 -26.31 7.98 34.14
C ASN A 100 -25.67 8.96 35.15
N GLY A 101 -25.21 10.13 34.73
CA GLY A 101 -24.60 11.17 35.58
C GLY A 101 -25.56 12.28 36.03
N ILE A 102 -26.88 12.15 35.77
CA ILE A 102 -27.92 13.13 36.12
C ILE A 102 -28.88 12.58 37.19
N THR A 103 -28.39 11.72 38.09
CA THR A 103 -29.11 11.31 39.32
C THR A 103 -28.27 11.61 40.54
#